data_AF-A0A1M7ZG95-F1
#
_entry.id   AF-A0A1M7ZG95-F1
#
_cell.length_a   1.000
_cell.length_b   1.000
_cell.length_c   1.000
_cell.angle_alpha   90.00
_cell.angle_beta   90.00
_cell.angle_gamma   90.00
#
_symmetry.space_group_name_H-M   'P 1'
#
loop_
_entity.id
_entity.type
_entity.pdbx_description
1 polymer ?
#
loop_
_entity_poly.entity_id
_entity_poly.type
_entity_poly.pdbx_seq_one_letter_code
_entity_poly.pdbx_strand_id
1 'polypeptide(L)'
;MLTIEKIKKDFSRITAWTGNSETYHDSPIFEGYGNFCDLYFISKDKQIKQEQVDKYNEFKENFKSYLPDIEKYILSSLKNSEVNLENLIRQTKLTLEVIEIPFDNFNYDLVLVCGKTYKKFFFLTKNIDIRVEFKNGRIKSIQRKKDTTEENE
;
A
#
# COMPACT_ATOMS: atom_id res chain seq x y z
N MET A 1 -11.93 14.08 -5.82
CA MET A 1 -12.64 13.01 -5.09
C MET A 1 -13.10 11.94 -6.08
N LEU A 2 -12.90 10.67 -5.73
CA LEU A 2 -13.31 9.50 -6.52
C LEU A 2 -14.80 9.19 -6.30
N THR A 3 -15.48 8.63 -7.30
CA THR A 3 -16.89 8.20 -7.22
C THR A 3 -17.04 6.78 -7.77
N ILE A 4 -18.11 6.07 -7.39
CA ILE A 4 -18.41 4.73 -7.93
C ILE A 4 -18.51 4.75 -9.46
N GLU A 5 -19.15 5.78 -10.01
CA GLU A 5 -19.31 5.93 -11.47
C GLU A 5 -17.96 6.03 -12.19
N LYS A 6 -17.03 6.83 -11.64
CA LYS A 6 -15.67 6.94 -12.18
C LYS A 6 -14.92 5.62 -12.09
N ILE A 7 -15.03 4.91 -10.95
CA ILE A 7 -14.39 3.60 -10.81
C ILE A 7 -14.92 2.63 -11.87
N LYS A 8 -16.25 2.54 -12.02
CA LYS A 8 -16.85 1.61 -13.00
C LYS A 8 -16.54 1.95 -14.46
N LYS A 9 -16.29 3.23 -14.76
CA LYS A 9 -16.03 3.73 -16.11
C LYS A 9 -14.55 3.68 -16.48
N ASP A 10 -13.68 4.10 -15.56
CA ASP A 10 -12.29 4.43 -15.86
C ASP A 10 -11.32 3.35 -15.36
N PHE A 11 -11.70 2.51 -14.38
CA PHE A 11 -10.81 1.49 -13.82
C PHE A 11 -10.86 0.20 -14.64
N SER A 12 -9.73 -0.49 -14.69
CA SER A 12 -9.63 -1.81 -15.30
C SER A 12 -10.33 -2.83 -14.40
N ARG A 13 -11.28 -3.58 -14.95
CA ARG A 13 -11.94 -4.66 -14.20
C ARG A 13 -11.20 -5.97 -14.40
N ILE A 14 -10.77 -6.56 -13.29
CA ILE A 14 -10.07 -7.83 -13.23
C ILE A 14 -11.00 -8.86 -12.58
N THR A 15 -11.25 -9.97 -13.28
CA THR A 15 -12.10 -11.07 -12.78
C THR A 15 -11.26 -12.33 -12.69
N ALA A 16 -11.28 -13.01 -11.54
CA ALA A 16 -10.61 -14.30 -11.42
C ALA A 16 -11.28 -15.33 -12.35
N TRP A 17 -10.47 -16.15 -13.03
CA TRP A 17 -10.96 -17.22 -13.92
C TRP A 17 -11.67 -18.32 -13.12
N THR A 18 -11.26 -18.53 -11.87
CA THR A 18 -11.91 -19.43 -10.90
C THR A 18 -12.16 -18.67 -9.60
N GLY A 19 -13.43 -18.57 -9.19
CA GLY A 19 -13.86 -17.87 -7.97
C GLY A 19 -14.60 -16.56 -8.26
N ASN A 20 -15.55 -16.21 -7.39
CA ASN A 20 -16.40 -15.00 -7.52
C ASN A 20 -15.69 -13.71 -7.06
N SER A 21 -14.35 -13.64 -7.15
CA SER A 21 -13.59 -12.45 -6.79
C SER A 21 -13.42 -11.55 -8.01
N GLU A 22 -13.95 -10.33 -7.91
CA GLU A 22 -13.84 -9.30 -8.95
C GLU A 22 -13.19 -8.07 -8.35
N THR A 23 -12.33 -7.38 -9.09
CA THR A 23 -11.61 -6.21 -8.61
C THR A 23 -11.59 -5.11 -9.67
N TYR A 24 -11.70 -3.87 -9.23
CA TYR A 24 -11.42 -2.70 -10.07
C TYR A 24 -10.03 -2.17 -9.73
N HIS A 25 -9.19 -1.99 -10.75
CA HIS A 25 -7.79 -1.61 -10.65
C HIS A 25 -7.51 -0.31 -11.38
N ASP A 26 -6.70 0.54 -10.74
CA ASP A 26 -6.07 1.74 -11.30
C ASP A 26 -4.68 1.89 -10.68
N SER A 27 -3.83 2.75 -11.24
CA SER A 27 -2.49 3.01 -10.72
C SER A 27 -2.28 4.52 -10.48
N PRO A 28 -2.95 5.11 -9.46
CA PRO A 28 -2.80 6.51 -9.12
C PRO A 28 -1.36 6.88 -8.71
N ILE A 29 -0.98 8.12 -9.02
CA ILE A 29 0.31 8.69 -8.63
C ILE A 29 0.17 9.42 -7.29
N PHE A 30 1.04 9.06 -6.34
CA PHE A 30 1.24 9.80 -5.09
C PHE A 30 2.55 10.57 -5.18
N GLU A 31 2.48 11.83 -5.62
CA GLU A 31 3.66 12.67 -5.83
C GLU A 31 4.57 12.68 -4.60
N GLY A 32 5.86 12.43 -4.83
CA GLY A 32 6.83 12.35 -3.76
C GLY A 32 6.87 11.00 -3.02
N TYR A 33 6.11 9.99 -3.44
CA TYR A 33 6.06 8.68 -2.76
C TYR A 33 6.06 7.46 -3.69
N GLY A 34 6.72 7.55 -4.84
CA GLY A 34 6.83 6.47 -5.83
C GLY A 34 6.28 6.90 -7.18
N ASN A 35 6.40 6.03 -8.17
CA ASN A 35 5.96 6.32 -9.55
C ASN A 35 4.55 5.78 -9.81
N PHE A 36 4.20 4.61 -9.27
CA PHE A 36 2.88 4.00 -9.40
C PHE A 36 2.50 3.36 -8.06
N CYS A 37 1.25 3.52 -7.66
CA CYS A 37 0.66 2.82 -6.52
C CYS A 37 -0.58 2.10 -7.04
N ASP A 38 -0.59 0.77 -7.01
CA ASP A 38 -1.73 -0.01 -7.47
C ASP A 38 -2.89 0.12 -6.50
N LEU A 39 -4.04 0.51 -7.02
CA LEU A 39 -5.28 0.71 -6.28
C LEU A 39 -6.27 -0.39 -6.66
N TYR A 40 -6.65 -1.20 -5.68
CA TYR A 40 -7.60 -2.29 -5.86
C TYR A 40 -8.87 -2.05 -5.02
N PHE A 41 -10.00 -1.92 -5.70
CA PHE A 41 -11.33 -2.03 -5.08
C PHE A 41 -11.84 -3.44 -5.27
N ILE A 42 -11.88 -4.23 -4.19
CA ILE A 42 -12.51 -5.53 -4.21
C ILE A 42 -14.01 -5.34 -4.36
N SER A 43 -14.60 -6.00 -5.34
CA SER A 43 -16.03 -5.94 -5.65
C SER A 43 -16.67 -7.31 -5.49
N LYS A 44 -17.97 -7.30 -5.22
CA LYS A 44 -18.80 -8.49 -5.13
C LYS A 44 -20.02 -8.29 -6.00
N ASP A 45 -20.36 -9.28 -6.82
CA ASP A 45 -21.48 -9.22 -7.75
C ASP A 45 -21.46 -7.95 -8.63
N LYS A 46 -20.27 -7.53 -9.08
CA LYS A 46 -20.03 -6.30 -9.87
C LYS A 46 -20.36 -5.00 -9.13
N GLN A 47 -20.49 -5.04 -7.82
CA GLN A 47 -20.81 -3.88 -6.98
C GLN A 47 -19.60 -3.40 -6.20
N ILE A 48 -19.53 -2.08 -6.02
CA ILE A 48 -18.67 -1.37 -5.08
C ILE A 48 -19.59 -0.63 -4.14
N LYS A 49 -19.29 -0.61 -2.84
CA LYS A 49 -20.05 0.14 -1.85
C LYS A 49 -19.57 1.58 -1.79
N GLN A 50 -20.50 2.49 -1.49
CA GLN A 50 -20.16 3.91 -1.25
C GLN A 50 -19.14 4.05 -0.12
N GLU A 51 -19.28 3.25 0.94
CA GLU A 51 -18.33 3.21 2.06
C GLU A 51 -16.88 2.96 1.59
N GLN A 52 -16.63 2.05 0.64
CA GLN A 52 -15.28 1.82 0.12
C GLN A 52 -14.68 3.09 -0.50
N VAL A 53 -15.50 3.81 -1.27
CA VAL A 53 -15.10 5.05 -1.94
C VAL A 53 -14.83 6.16 -0.91
N ASP A 54 -15.68 6.26 0.11
CA ASP A 54 -15.54 7.24 1.19
C ASP A 54 -14.23 7.00 1.96
N LYS A 55 -13.93 5.74 2.31
CA LYS A 55 -12.69 5.35 3.01
C LYS A 55 -11.45 5.65 2.19
N TYR A 56 -11.47 5.40 0.89
CA TYR A 56 -10.35 5.76 0.02
C TYR A 56 -10.16 7.27 -0.08
N ASN A 57 -11.24 8.03 -0.26
CA ASN A 57 -11.16 9.49 -0.34
C ASN A 57 -10.62 10.09 0.97
N GLU A 58 -11.12 9.62 2.11
CA GLU A 58 -10.60 10.00 3.44
C GLU A 58 -9.11 9.67 3.57
N PHE A 59 -8.68 8.47 3.18
CA PHE A 59 -7.26 8.10 3.17
C PHE A 59 -6.45 9.05 2.26
N LYS A 60 -6.92 9.30 1.04
CA LYS A 60 -6.20 10.13 0.05
C LYS A 60 -6.01 11.57 0.52
N GLU A 61 -6.93 12.10 1.30
CA GLU A 61 -6.81 13.45 1.88
C GLU A 61 -5.82 13.47 3.05
N ASN A 62 -5.75 12.38 3.82
CA ASN A 62 -5.00 12.34 5.08
C ASN A 62 -3.68 11.57 5.03
N PHE A 63 -3.33 10.90 3.92
CA PHE A 63 -2.26 9.90 3.91
C PHE A 63 -0.91 10.42 4.41
N LYS A 64 -0.59 11.69 4.11
CA LYS A 64 0.66 12.35 4.53
C LYS A 64 0.82 12.40 6.05
N SER A 65 -0.28 12.46 6.80
CA SER A 65 -0.26 12.48 8.27
C SER A 65 0.19 11.14 8.88
N TYR A 66 0.02 10.03 8.15
CA TYR A 66 0.37 8.69 8.62
C TYR A 66 1.85 8.34 8.36
N LEU A 67 2.50 9.04 7.42
CA LEU A 67 3.84 8.68 6.96
C LEU A 67 4.92 8.75 8.05
N PRO A 68 4.94 9.76 8.95
CA PRO A 68 5.93 9.81 10.03
C PRO A 68 5.88 8.58 10.95
N ASP A 69 4.68 8.08 11.25
CA ASP A 69 4.50 6.89 12.11
C ASP A 69 4.96 5.61 11.39
N ILE A 70 4.68 5.51 10.09
CA ILE A 70 5.16 4.40 9.25
C ILE A 70 6.69 4.42 9.16
N GLU A 71 7.30 5.58 8.90
CA GLU A 71 8.76 5.72 8.84
C GLU A 71 9.42 5.37 10.19
N LYS A 72 8.85 5.85 11.29
CA LYS A 72 9.30 5.51 12.64
C LYS A 72 9.25 4.01 12.87
N TYR A 73 8.16 3.36 12.47
CA TYR A 73 8.02 1.90 12.58
C TYR A 73 9.10 1.17 11.77
N ILE A 74 9.34 1.56 10.52
CA ILE A 74 10.38 0.97 9.66
C ILE A 74 11.73 0.98 10.37
N LEU A 75 12.13 2.13 10.91
CA LEU A 75 13.41 2.28 11.59
C LEU A 75 13.48 1.48 12.91
N SER A 76 12.38 1.39 13.66
CA SER A 76 12.34 0.58 14.88
C SER A 76 12.27 -0.93 14.64
N SER A 77 11.88 -1.36 13.43
CA SER A 77 11.69 -2.76 13.05
C SER A 77 12.84 -3.30 12.18
N LEU A 78 13.96 -2.57 12.12
CA LEU A 78 15.17 -3.03 11.44
C LEU A 78 15.69 -4.32 12.05
N LYS A 79 16.10 -5.25 11.19
CA LYS A 79 16.76 -6.49 11.62
C LYS A 79 18.19 -6.17 12.02
N ASN A 80 18.82 -7.03 12.84
CA ASN A 80 20.22 -6.86 13.26
C ASN A 80 21.19 -6.64 12.07
N SER A 81 20.95 -7.30 10.94
CA SER A 81 21.74 -7.14 9.72
C SER A 81 21.59 -5.77 9.03
N GLU A 82 20.61 -4.97 9.45
CA GLU A 82 20.21 -3.69 8.84
C GLU A 82 20.52 -2.51 9.76
N VAL A 83 20.77 -2.74 11.05
CA VAL A 83 21.08 -1.68 12.03
C VAL A 83 22.29 -0.84 11.58
N ASN A 84 23.34 -1.49 11.06
CA ASN A 84 24.52 -0.79 10.54
C ASN A 84 24.24 0.04 9.27
N LEU A 85 23.09 -0.18 8.63
CA LEU A 85 22.62 0.53 7.44
C LEU A 85 21.50 1.53 7.78
N GLU A 86 21.19 1.77 9.06
CA GLU A 86 20.07 2.62 9.46
C GLU A 86 20.12 4.01 8.81
N ASN A 87 21.28 4.66 8.81
CA ASN A 87 21.43 5.98 8.20
C ASN A 87 21.19 5.97 6.69
N LEU A 88 21.62 4.91 5.99
CA LEU A 88 21.34 4.72 4.57
C LEU A 88 19.84 4.56 4.36
N ILE A 89 19.20 3.65 5.10
CA ILE A 89 17.76 3.35 4.99
C ILE A 89 16.92 4.60 5.30
N ARG A 90 17.29 5.37 6.34
CA ARG A 90 16.62 6.62 6.72
C ARG A 90 16.56 7.62 5.55
N GLN A 91 17.63 7.71 4.76
CA GLN A 91 17.73 8.61 3.61
C GLN A 91 17.00 8.10 2.36
N THR A 92 16.68 6.80 2.30
CA THR A 92 15.89 6.26 1.18
C THR A 92 14.44 6.74 1.26
N LYS A 93 13.86 6.94 0.09
CA LYS A 93 12.48 7.43 -0.07
C LYS A 93 11.48 6.33 0.30
N LEU A 94 10.44 6.68 1.06
CA LEU A 94 9.29 5.81 1.27
C LEU A 94 8.45 5.75 -0.02
N THR A 95 8.13 4.54 -0.47
CA THR A 95 7.29 4.28 -1.64
C THR A 95 5.94 3.70 -1.22
N LEU A 96 4.87 4.21 -1.81
CA LEU A 96 3.52 3.66 -1.71
C LEU A 96 3.30 2.75 -2.92
N GLU A 97 3.03 1.47 -2.68
CA GLU A 97 3.04 0.44 -3.72
C GLU A 97 1.65 -0.09 -4.02
N VAL A 98 0.86 -0.39 -2.98
CA VAL A 98 -0.47 -0.98 -3.15
C VAL A 98 -1.43 -0.40 -2.13
N ILE A 99 -2.64 -0.06 -2.58
CA ILE A 99 -3.79 0.24 -1.74
C ILE A 99 -4.88 -0.77 -2.09
N GLU A 100 -5.32 -1.55 -1.11
CA GLU A 100 -6.42 -2.51 -1.28
C GLU A 100 -7.59 -2.12 -0.39
N ILE A 101 -8.79 -2.07 -0.97
CA ILE A 101 -10.03 -1.71 -0.29
C ILE A 101 -10.99 -2.89 -0.40
N PRO A 102 -11.17 -3.68 0.68
CA PRO A 102 -12.02 -4.86 0.65
C PRO A 102 -13.50 -4.50 0.52
N PHE A 103 -14.32 -5.44 0.02
CA PHE A 103 -15.77 -5.24 -0.10
C PHE A 103 -16.50 -5.37 1.25
N ASP A 104 -16.13 -6.39 2.03
CA ASP A 104 -16.70 -6.72 3.33
C ASP A 104 -15.60 -7.23 4.26
N ASN A 105 -14.97 -6.35 5.02
CA ASN A 105 -13.97 -6.73 6.00
C ASN A 105 -14.18 -6.02 7.34
N PHE A 106 -14.49 -6.82 8.36
CA PHE A 106 -14.72 -6.31 9.70
C PHE A 106 -13.43 -5.84 10.38
N ASN A 107 -12.28 -6.39 9.98
CA ASN A 107 -11.00 -6.12 10.62
C ASN A 107 -10.40 -4.78 10.17
N TYR A 108 -10.53 -4.40 8.91
CA TYR A 108 -9.93 -3.17 8.37
C TYR A 108 -10.76 -2.62 7.21
N ASP A 109 -10.68 -1.31 7.01
CA ASP A 109 -11.35 -0.59 5.93
C ASP A 109 -10.49 -0.50 4.67
N LEU A 110 -9.16 -0.47 4.84
CA LEU A 110 -8.18 -0.31 3.77
C LEU A 110 -6.83 -0.90 4.22
N VAL A 111 -6.07 -1.43 3.28
CA VAL A 111 -4.67 -1.84 3.46
C VAL A 111 -3.79 -0.99 2.57
N LEU A 112 -2.70 -0.46 3.12
CA LEU A 112 -1.59 0.11 2.38
C LEU A 112 -0.40 -0.84 2.46
N VAL A 113 0.23 -1.11 1.33
CA VAL A 113 1.58 -1.67 1.23
C VAL A 113 2.51 -0.54 0.80
N CYS A 114 3.54 -0.33 1.60
CA CYS A 114 4.53 0.70 1.37
C CYS A 114 5.87 0.25 1.94
N GLY A 115 6.97 0.84 1.47
CA GLY A 115 8.27 0.34 1.86
C GLY A 115 9.43 1.26 1.54
N LYS A 116 10.62 0.79 1.89
CA LYS A 116 11.88 1.43 1.54
C LYS A 116 12.78 0.41 0.85
N THR A 117 13.33 0.79 -0.29
CA THR A 117 14.32 0.00 -1.04
C THR A 117 15.71 0.58 -0.79
N TYR A 118 16.66 -0.28 -0.43
CA TYR A 118 18.06 0.11 -0.23
C TYR A 118 19.02 -0.87 -0.89
N LYS A 119 20.21 -0.40 -1.26
CA LYS A 119 21.26 -1.23 -1.85
C LYS A 119 22.04 -1.94 -0.75
N LYS A 120 22.20 -3.26 -0.87
CA LYS A 120 22.96 -4.13 0.03
C LYS A 120 24.09 -4.80 -0.76
N PHE A 121 25.30 -4.24 -0.72
CA PHE A 121 26.48 -4.70 -1.51
C PHE A 121 26.29 -4.65 -3.04
N PHE A 122 27.24 -4.01 -3.73
CA PHE A 122 27.38 -3.86 -5.20
C PHE A 122 26.07 -3.80 -6.03
N PHE A 123 25.37 -4.92 -6.25
CA PHE A 123 24.21 -5.02 -7.12
C PHE A 123 22.93 -5.59 -6.47
N LEU A 124 22.91 -5.95 -5.18
CA LEU A 124 21.69 -6.47 -4.56
C LEU A 124 20.85 -5.34 -3.97
N THR A 125 19.57 -5.29 -4.34
CA THR A 125 18.58 -4.42 -3.71
C THR A 125 17.77 -5.22 -2.72
N LYS A 126 17.48 -4.61 -1.57
CA LYS A 126 16.64 -5.20 -0.54
C LYS A 126 15.49 -4.26 -0.23
N ASN A 127 14.31 -4.86 -0.09
CA ASN A 127 13.07 -4.16 0.19
C ASN A 127 12.66 -4.37 1.66
N ILE A 128 12.23 -3.29 2.31
CA ILE A 128 11.54 -3.33 3.59
C ILE A 128 10.08 -3.01 3.33
N ASP A 129 9.28 -4.07 3.20
CA ASP A 129 7.86 -3.92 2.88
C ASP A 129 7.04 -3.91 4.15
N ILE A 130 6.19 -2.90 4.29
CA ILE A 130 5.30 -2.71 5.40
C ILE A 130 3.86 -2.83 4.92
N ARG A 131 3.08 -3.62 5.64
CA ARG A 131 1.62 -3.66 5.53
C ARG A 131 1.03 -2.80 6.65
N VAL A 132 0.24 -1.81 6.27
CA VAL A 132 -0.48 -0.92 7.19
C VAL A 132 -1.96 -1.18 7.00
N GLU A 133 -2.65 -1.54 8.07
CA GLU A 133 -4.11 -1.66 8.07
C GLU A 133 -4.73 -0.40 8.65
N PHE A 134 -5.76 0.11 8.01
CA PHE A 134 -6.54 1.26 8.47
C PHE A 134 -7.93 0.82 8.93
N LYS A 135 -8.43 1.44 9.99
CA LYS A 135 -9.81 1.30 10.45
C LYS A 135 -10.27 2.64 10.99
N ASN A 136 -11.44 3.10 10.55
CA ASN A 136 -12.05 4.36 11.00
C ASN A 136 -11.09 5.57 10.88
N GLY A 137 -10.44 5.72 9.72
CA GLY A 137 -9.56 6.85 9.44
C GLY A 137 -8.21 6.84 10.20
N ARG A 138 -7.88 5.75 10.89
CA ARG A 138 -6.66 5.63 11.70
C ARG A 138 -5.88 4.36 11.36
N ILE A 139 -4.58 4.40 11.62
CA ILE A 139 -3.75 3.20 11.57
C ILE A 139 -4.22 2.25 12.68
N LYS A 140 -4.66 1.07 12.29
CA LYS A 140 -5.03 -0.03 13.20
C LYS A 140 -3.81 -0.89 13.51
N SER A 141 -3.03 -1.25 12.50
CA SER A 141 -1.87 -2.11 12.65
C SER A 141 -0.80 -1.77 11.62
N ILE A 142 0.47 -1.99 12.00
CA ILE A 142 1.62 -1.90 11.11
C ILE A 142 2.41 -3.19 11.27
N GLN A 143 2.71 -3.85 10.17
CA GLN A 143 3.41 -5.12 10.15
C GLN A 143 4.46 -5.13 9.04
N ARG A 144 5.69 -5.51 9.39
CA ARG A 144 6.72 -5.80 8.40
C ARG A 144 6.40 -7.12 7.70
N LYS A 145 6.32 -7.11 6.37
CA LYS A 145 6.20 -8.31 5.55
C LYS A 145 7.54 -9.06 5.51
N LYS A 146 7.51 -10.31 5.05
CA LYS A 146 8.74 -11.07 4.83
C LYS A 146 9.54 -10.39 3.71
N ASP A 147 10.75 -9.92 4.03
CA ASP A 147 11.62 -9.27 3.05
C ASP A 147 11.79 -10.12 1.78
N THR A 148 11.71 -9.48 0.63
CA THR A 148 12.15 -9.99 -0.66
C THR A 148 13.54 -9.44 -0.99
N THR A 149 14.32 -10.17 -1.79
CA THR A 149 15.63 -9.72 -2.28
C THR A 149 15.61 -9.92 -3.78
N GLU A 150 16.02 -8.90 -4.51
CA GLU A 150 16.06 -8.92 -5.97
C GLU A 150 17.52 -8.70 -6.40
N GLU A 151 17.97 -9.54 -7.34
CA GLU A 151 19.19 -9.29 -8.09
C GLU A 151 18.87 -8.29 -9.19
N ASN A 152 19.66 -7.22 -9.31
CA ASN A 152 19.54 -6.34 -10.47
C ASN A 152 20.13 -7.09 -11.68
N GLU A 153 19.29 -7.47 -12.64
CA GLU A 153 19.71 -7.93 -13.99
C GLU A 153 20.40 -6.82 -14.78
#